data_AF-A0A936IG58-F1
#
_entry.id   AF-A0A936IG58-F1
#
_cell.length_a   1.000
_cell.length_b   1.000
_cell.length_c   1.000
_cell.angle_alpha   90.00
_cell.angle_beta   90.00
_cell.angle_gamma   90.00
#
_symmetry.space_group_name_H-M   'P 1'
#
loop_
_entity.id
_entity.type
_entity.pdbx_description
1 polymer ?
#
loop_
_entity_poly.entity_id
_entity_poly.type
_entity_poly.pdbx_seq_one_letter_code
_entity_poly.pdbx_strand_id
1 'polypeptide(L)'
;MIRSTLACLLVCTAFAVVGCQPEDFDSAVPTTITDVNRIVNNTSLTAAEKRARLAELGLSPLTINAILRSERTANQFGGDLRSAYDKVKGNQLNRLTPDEVQIYGDAASSADPNISVNLTDEEAQFMADFFADFGIRSRPELGAFLDEGNLPPGDVDASVYRSVFVDFDPDTLLDQLP
;
A
#
# COMPACT_ATOMS: atom_id res chain seq x y z
N MET A 1 27.76 -76.52 -12.66
CA MET A 1 28.34 -75.24 -13.11
C MET A 1 27.44 -74.10 -12.64
N ILE A 2 28.03 -73.15 -11.89
CA ILE A 2 27.62 -71.73 -11.71
C ILE A 2 26.37 -71.50 -10.80
N ARG A 3 26.59 -71.27 -9.49
CA ARG A 3 26.60 -69.97 -8.72
C ARG A 3 25.20 -69.51 -8.28
N SER A 4 24.89 -69.50 -6.97
CA SER A 4 24.95 -68.34 -6.05
C SER A 4 23.89 -67.27 -6.41
N THR A 5 23.06 -66.66 -5.56
CA THR A 5 23.22 -66.19 -4.17
C THR A 5 21.91 -65.49 -3.71
N LEU A 6 21.72 -65.33 -2.38
CA LEU A 6 21.06 -64.21 -1.64
C LEU A 6 19.55 -63.93 -1.92
N ALA A 7 18.58 -64.03 -0.98
CA ALA A 7 18.40 -63.55 0.40
C ALA A 7 17.79 -62.13 0.55
N CYS A 8 16.96 -61.97 1.60
CA CYS A 8 16.53 -60.73 2.28
C CYS A 8 15.50 -59.87 1.53
N LEU A 9 14.59 -59.08 2.13
CA LEU A 9 14.10 -58.72 3.48
C LEU A 9 12.80 -57.91 3.14
N LEU A 10 11.63 -58.12 3.74
CA LEU A 10 11.13 -57.48 4.97
C LEU A 10 10.89 -55.94 4.86
N VAL A 11 9.68 -55.53 5.31
CA VAL A 11 9.37 -54.24 6.01
C VAL A 11 9.37 -52.98 5.14
N CYS A 12 8.54 -51.95 5.31
CA CYS A 12 7.33 -51.65 6.09
C CYS A 12 6.83 -50.27 5.57
N THR A 13 5.54 -50.03 5.76
CA THR A 13 4.87 -48.73 6.05
C THR A 13 5.59 -47.41 5.69
N ALA A 14 4.91 -46.58 4.88
CA ALA A 14 4.95 -45.13 5.05
C ALA A 14 3.62 -44.50 4.61
N PHE A 15 2.69 -44.40 5.55
CA PHE A 15 1.71 -43.31 5.59
C PHE A 15 2.43 -42.02 6.06
N ALA A 16 1.89 -40.88 5.62
CA ALA A 16 2.23 -39.51 6.00
C ALA A 16 3.48 -38.92 5.33
N VAL A 17 3.31 -37.94 4.43
CA VAL A 17 3.37 -36.50 4.74
C VAL A 17 2.57 -35.73 3.66
N VAL A 18 1.31 -35.38 3.93
CA VAL A 18 0.62 -34.27 3.24
C VAL A 18 0.88 -33.03 4.10
N GLY A 19 2.12 -32.56 4.06
CA GLY A 19 2.46 -31.22 4.53
C GLY A 19 2.35 -30.29 3.33
N CYS A 20 1.80 -29.09 3.50
CA CYS A 20 2.01 -28.01 2.54
C CYS A 20 3.49 -28.01 2.17
N GLN A 21 3.81 -28.28 0.90
CA GLN A 21 5.15 -27.97 0.43
C GLN A 21 5.37 -26.49 0.72
N PRO A 22 6.50 -26.10 1.35
CA PRO A 22 6.84 -24.70 1.42
C PRO A 22 6.82 -24.18 -0.03
N GLU A 23 6.05 -23.12 -0.27
CA GLU A 23 6.03 -22.47 -1.57
C GLU A 23 7.46 -22.05 -1.90
N ASP A 24 8.04 -22.71 -2.90
CA ASP A 24 9.39 -22.44 -3.37
C ASP A 24 9.34 -21.15 -4.20
N PHE A 25 9.63 -20.03 -3.56
CA PHE A 25 9.78 -18.75 -4.23
C PHE A 25 11.18 -18.68 -4.83
N ASP A 26 11.37 -19.33 -5.98
CA ASP A 26 12.62 -19.46 -6.76
C ASP A 26 13.33 -18.12 -7.11
N SER A 27 12.74 -16.97 -6.75
CA SER A 27 13.25 -15.63 -7.05
C SER A 27 13.48 -14.73 -5.82
N ALA A 28 13.26 -15.20 -4.58
CA ALA A 28 13.54 -14.40 -3.40
C ALA A 28 14.95 -14.68 -2.89
N VAL A 29 15.81 -13.65 -2.82
CA VAL A 29 17.02 -13.71 -1.98
C VAL A 29 16.57 -14.14 -0.58
N PRO A 30 17.23 -15.11 0.09
CA PRO A 30 16.83 -15.59 1.41
C PRO A 30 16.79 -14.42 2.40
N THR A 31 15.62 -13.82 2.55
CA THR A 31 15.44 -12.66 3.40
C THR A 31 15.31 -13.17 4.82
N THR A 32 16.25 -12.81 5.69
CA THR A 32 16.18 -13.27 7.06
C THR A 32 15.15 -12.44 7.83
N ILE A 33 14.45 -13.06 8.77
CA ILE A 33 13.56 -12.36 9.72
C ILE A 33 14.34 -11.24 10.45
N THR A 34 15.65 -11.42 10.65
CA THR A 34 16.55 -10.40 11.23
C THR A 34 16.62 -9.14 10.37
N ASP A 35 16.69 -9.27 9.04
CA ASP A 35 16.77 -8.12 8.13
C ASP A 35 15.45 -7.34 8.11
N VAL A 36 14.33 -8.06 8.06
CA VAL A 36 12.98 -7.47 8.15
C VAL A 36 12.82 -6.73 9.47
N ASN A 37 13.11 -7.38 10.60
CA ASN A 37 12.99 -6.78 11.93
C ASN A 37 13.87 -5.54 12.10
N ARG A 38 15.07 -5.54 11.51
CA ARG A 38 15.96 -4.40 11.54
C ARG A 38 15.38 -3.20 10.79
N ILE A 39 14.67 -3.41 9.69
CA ILE A 39 14.02 -2.32 8.93
C ILE A 39 12.77 -1.83 9.68
N VAL A 40 11.87 -2.73 10.04
CA VAL A 40 10.57 -2.40 10.65
C VAL A 40 10.75 -1.62 11.96
N ASN A 41 11.70 -2.05 12.79
CA ASN A 41 11.96 -1.44 14.09
C ASN A 41 12.92 -0.23 14.03
N ASN A 42 13.38 0.16 12.85
CA ASN A 42 14.25 1.34 12.73
C ASN A 42 13.41 2.63 12.76
N THR A 43 13.47 3.35 13.88
CA THR A 43 12.77 4.63 14.07
C THR A 43 13.38 5.79 13.32
N SER A 44 14.58 5.64 12.73
CA SER A 44 15.20 6.66 11.90
C SER A 44 14.71 6.65 10.46
N LEU A 45 13.92 5.63 10.06
CA LEU A 45 13.37 5.52 8.71
C LEU A 45 11.94 6.04 8.71
N THR A 46 11.61 6.80 7.68
CA THR A 46 10.24 7.12 7.32
C THR A 46 9.48 5.87 6.88
N ALA A 47 8.15 5.94 6.87
CA ALA A 47 7.28 4.86 6.41
C ALA A 47 7.61 4.44 4.95
N ALA A 48 7.81 5.42 4.06
CA ALA A 48 8.21 5.19 2.67
C ALA A 48 9.59 4.52 2.56
N GLU A 49 10.58 4.94 3.36
CA GLU A 49 11.91 4.33 3.38
C GLU A 49 11.88 2.88 3.90
N LYS A 50 11.06 2.59 4.92
CA LYS A 50 10.86 1.20 5.37
C LYS A 50 10.30 0.35 4.23
N ARG A 51 9.30 0.85 3.52
CA ARG A 51 8.67 0.17 2.39
C ARG A 51 9.66 -0.10 1.25
N ALA A 52 10.43 0.91 0.86
CA ALA A 52 11.45 0.80 -0.17
C ALA A 52 12.51 -0.25 0.18
N ARG A 53 13.04 -0.23 1.41
CA ARG A 53 14.04 -1.22 1.86
C ARG A 53 13.47 -2.63 1.96
N LEU A 54 12.21 -2.80 2.34
CA LEU A 54 11.56 -4.12 2.32
C LEU A 54 11.36 -4.64 0.89
N ALA A 55 11.09 -3.75 -0.08
CA ALA A 55 11.01 -4.11 -1.49
C ALA A 55 12.38 -4.51 -2.07
N GLU A 56 13.47 -3.87 -1.63
CA GLU A 56 14.85 -4.24 -1.99
C GLU A 56 15.23 -5.66 -1.53
N LEU A 57 14.57 -6.17 -0.48
CA LEU A 57 14.69 -7.57 -0.05
C LEU A 57 13.90 -8.55 -0.94
N GLY A 58 13.22 -8.06 -1.98
CA GLY A 58 12.42 -8.89 -2.88
C GLY A 58 11.04 -9.27 -2.33
N LEU A 59 10.58 -8.61 -1.27
CA LEU A 59 9.25 -8.86 -0.71
C LEU A 59 8.17 -8.29 -1.63
N SER A 60 7.07 -9.04 -1.81
CA SER A 60 5.94 -8.58 -2.61
C SER A 60 5.21 -7.39 -1.95
N PRO A 61 4.54 -6.50 -2.71
CA PRO A 61 3.79 -5.38 -2.13
C PRO A 61 2.76 -5.80 -1.07
N LEU A 62 2.10 -6.95 -1.25
CA LEU A 62 1.14 -7.49 -0.29
C LEU A 62 1.83 -7.95 1.00
N THR A 63 2.99 -8.62 0.88
CA THR A 63 3.82 -9.01 2.02
C THR A 63 4.28 -7.78 2.79
N ILE A 64 4.69 -6.73 2.10
CA ILE A 64 5.13 -5.48 2.73
C ILE A 64 3.96 -4.81 3.47
N ASN A 65 2.76 -4.72 2.87
CA ASN A 65 1.56 -4.21 3.57
C ASN A 65 1.29 -5.00 4.85
N ALA A 66 1.37 -6.33 4.81
CA ALA A 66 1.14 -7.18 5.97
C ALA A 66 2.18 -6.95 7.09
N ILE A 67 3.45 -6.79 6.72
CA ILE A 67 4.55 -6.50 7.65
C ILE A 67 4.38 -5.11 8.26
N LEU A 68 4.06 -4.11 7.43
CA LEU A 68 3.92 -2.72 7.82
C LEU A 68 2.51 -2.35 8.26
N ARG A 69 1.63 -3.30 8.57
CA ARG A 69 0.19 -3.06 8.83
C ARG A 69 -0.16 -1.94 9.81
N SER A 70 0.76 -1.60 10.72
CA SER A 70 0.58 -0.56 11.75
C SER A 70 1.35 0.74 11.43
N GLU A 71 2.00 0.81 10.29
CA GLU A 71 2.75 1.97 9.81
C GLU A 71 1.86 2.76 8.84
N ARG A 72 1.26 3.83 9.34
CA ARG A 72 0.47 4.76 8.53
C ARG A 72 1.28 5.24 7.33
N THR A 73 0.66 5.44 6.17
CA THR A 73 1.29 5.85 4.90
C THR A 73 2.23 4.81 4.26
N ALA A 74 2.33 3.59 4.81
CA ALA A 74 3.05 2.49 4.17
C ALA A 74 2.36 1.12 4.25
N ASN A 75 1.17 1.05 4.86
CA ASN A 75 0.41 -0.17 5.07
C ASN A 75 -0.65 -0.44 3.99
N GLN A 76 -0.94 0.55 3.15
CA GLN A 76 -1.93 0.50 2.08
C GLN A 76 -1.30 0.84 0.73
N PHE A 77 -0.26 0.08 0.39
CA PHE A 77 0.50 0.15 -0.87
C PHE A 77 1.51 1.30 -1.00
N GLY A 78 1.59 2.19 -0.02
CA GLY A 78 2.55 3.27 0.09
C GLY A 78 2.44 4.32 -1.00
N GLY A 79 3.51 5.09 -1.12
CA GLY A 79 3.65 6.22 -2.03
C GLY A 79 4.48 7.29 -1.34
N ASP A 80 4.64 8.42 -2.01
CA ASP A 80 5.20 9.62 -1.42
C ASP A 80 4.42 10.85 -1.90
N LEU A 81 4.79 12.02 -1.37
CA LEU A 81 4.11 13.25 -1.74
C LEU A 81 4.24 13.57 -3.24
N ARG A 82 5.37 13.20 -3.86
CA ARG A 82 5.60 13.41 -5.29
C ARG A 82 4.70 12.51 -6.13
N SER A 83 4.57 11.23 -5.79
CA SER A 83 3.69 10.31 -6.51
C SER A 83 2.21 10.69 -6.36
N ALA A 84 1.80 11.13 -5.16
CA ALA A 84 0.46 11.64 -4.93
C ALA A 84 0.18 12.92 -5.74
N TYR A 85 1.10 13.90 -5.68
CA TYR A 85 1.02 15.15 -6.45
C TYR A 85 0.90 14.88 -7.95
N ASP A 86 1.76 14.02 -8.50
CA ASP A 86 1.79 13.69 -9.92
C ASP A 86 0.46 13.07 -10.38
N LYS A 87 -0.18 12.24 -9.53
CA LYS A 87 -1.48 11.63 -9.83
C LYS A 87 -2.62 12.64 -9.74
N VAL A 88 -2.62 13.52 -8.74
CA VAL A 88 -3.64 14.57 -8.59
C VAL A 88 -3.58 15.55 -9.78
N LYS A 89 -2.38 16.01 -10.16
CA LYS A 89 -2.19 16.90 -11.32
C LYS A 89 -2.36 16.18 -12.66
N GLY A 90 -2.03 14.89 -12.71
CA GLY A 90 -2.04 14.07 -13.91
C GLY A 90 -3.42 13.49 -14.28
N ASN A 91 -4.50 13.87 -13.58
CA ASN A 91 -5.84 13.30 -13.74
C ASN A 91 -5.85 11.78 -13.53
N GLN A 92 -5.27 11.34 -12.41
CA GLN A 92 -5.21 9.93 -12.01
C GLN A 92 -5.66 9.74 -10.55
N LEU A 93 -6.69 10.47 -10.09
CA LEU A 93 -7.26 10.30 -8.75
C LEU A 93 -7.66 8.85 -8.48
N ASN A 94 -8.26 8.18 -9.47
CA ASN A 94 -8.60 6.75 -9.43
C ASN A 94 -7.41 5.78 -9.38
N ARG A 95 -6.17 6.28 -9.31
CA ARG A 95 -4.95 5.51 -9.13
C ARG A 95 -4.18 5.88 -7.86
N LEU A 96 -4.74 6.77 -7.06
CA LEU A 96 -4.19 7.04 -5.73
C LEU A 96 -4.30 5.77 -4.89
N THR A 97 -3.23 5.44 -4.20
CA THR A 97 -3.30 4.50 -3.10
C THR A 97 -3.97 5.20 -1.90
N PRO A 98 -4.55 4.44 -0.96
CA PRO A 98 -5.03 5.02 0.30
C PRO A 98 -3.92 5.77 1.04
N ASP A 99 -2.70 5.24 1.06
CA ASP A 99 -1.55 5.91 1.67
C ASP A 99 -1.25 7.27 1.01
N GLU A 100 -1.34 7.38 -0.33
CA GLU A 100 -1.17 8.64 -1.05
C GLU A 100 -2.31 9.64 -0.77
N VAL A 101 -3.54 9.17 -0.54
CA VAL A 101 -4.66 10.01 -0.11
C VAL A 101 -4.35 10.64 1.27
N GLN A 102 -3.84 9.85 2.21
CA GLN A 102 -3.42 10.36 3.53
C GLN A 102 -2.28 11.37 3.39
N ILE A 103 -1.21 11.01 2.67
CA ILE A 103 -0.04 11.86 2.46
C ILE A 103 -0.44 13.21 1.84
N TYR A 104 -1.30 13.18 0.82
CA TYR A 104 -1.75 14.39 0.16
C TYR A 104 -2.67 15.24 1.06
N GLY A 105 -3.57 14.62 1.83
CA GLY A 105 -4.41 15.31 2.81
C GLY A 105 -3.62 15.97 3.94
N ASP A 106 -2.58 15.30 4.44
CA ASP A 106 -1.67 15.86 5.45
C ASP A 106 -0.91 17.07 4.89
N ALA A 107 -0.39 16.95 3.67
CA ALA A 107 0.33 18.03 3.01
C ALA A 107 -0.59 19.24 2.74
N ALA A 108 -1.82 19.00 2.29
CA ALA A 108 -2.83 20.04 2.12
C ALA A 108 -3.15 20.75 3.43
N SER A 109 -3.34 20.00 4.52
CA SER A 109 -3.61 20.58 5.86
C SER A 109 -2.42 21.37 6.41
N SER A 110 -1.21 20.95 6.09
CA SER A 110 0.01 21.67 6.47
C SER A 110 0.20 22.95 5.66
N ALA A 111 -0.26 22.98 4.40
CA ALA A 111 -0.06 24.10 3.48
C ALA A 111 -1.18 25.16 3.57
N ASP A 112 -2.42 24.77 3.87
CA ASP A 112 -3.58 25.66 3.99
C ASP A 112 -4.25 25.52 5.37
N PRO A 113 -4.25 26.58 6.22
CA PRO A 113 -4.86 26.52 7.55
C PRO A 113 -6.40 26.35 7.54
N ASN A 114 -7.06 26.50 6.39
CA ASN A 114 -8.50 26.24 6.25
C ASN A 114 -8.80 24.75 6.00
N ILE A 115 -7.78 23.94 5.71
CA ILE A 115 -7.88 22.50 5.55
C ILE A 115 -7.32 21.88 6.84
N SER A 116 -8.15 21.13 7.54
CA SER A 116 -7.75 20.44 8.77
C SER A 116 -8.26 19.02 8.72
N VAL A 117 -7.52 18.16 8.03
CA VAL A 117 -7.83 16.74 7.91
C VAL A 117 -6.72 15.89 8.54
N ASN A 118 -7.09 14.76 9.12
CA ASN A 118 -6.17 13.73 9.57
C ASN A 118 -6.83 12.38 9.30
N LEU A 119 -6.76 11.96 8.04
CA LEU A 119 -7.49 10.79 7.55
C LEU A 119 -6.95 9.51 8.20
N THR A 120 -7.85 8.67 8.69
CA THR A 120 -7.50 7.29 9.10
C THR A 120 -7.23 6.42 7.88
N ASP A 121 -6.67 5.23 8.11
CA ASP A 121 -6.40 4.25 7.04
C ASP A 121 -7.72 3.78 6.42
N GLU A 122 -8.78 3.62 7.22
CA GLU A 122 -10.11 3.27 6.71
C GLU A 122 -10.71 4.41 5.88
N GLU A 123 -10.63 5.66 6.34
CA GLU A 123 -11.14 6.81 5.61
C GLU A 123 -10.44 6.98 4.27
N ALA A 124 -9.11 6.90 4.25
CA ALA A 124 -8.33 7.01 3.03
C ALA A 124 -8.58 5.85 2.06
N GLN A 125 -8.81 4.64 2.58
CA GLN A 125 -9.24 3.49 1.77
C GLN A 125 -10.58 3.78 1.10
N PHE A 126 -11.58 4.25 1.85
CA PHE A 126 -12.88 4.60 1.28
C PHE A 126 -12.78 5.66 0.19
N MET A 127 -11.93 6.68 0.38
CA MET A 127 -11.73 7.71 -0.64
C MET A 127 -11.07 7.15 -1.91
N ALA A 128 -10.01 6.35 -1.77
CA ALA A 128 -9.32 5.74 -2.90
C ALA A 128 -10.23 4.78 -3.67
N ASP A 129 -11.00 3.95 -2.96
CA ASP A 129 -11.98 3.03 -3.54
C ASP A 129 -13.10 3.80 -4.25
N PHE A 130 -13.60 4.88 -3.66
CA PHE A 130 -14.57 5.75 -4.32
C PHE A 130 -14.03 6.28 -5.66
N PHE A 131 -12.81 6.80 -5.70
CA PHE A 131 -12.23 7.29 -6.95
C PHE A 131 -12.08 6.16 -7.99
N ALA A 132 -11.66 4.98 -7.56
CA ALA A 132 -11.49 3.81 -8.41
C ALA A 132 -12.82 3.29 -8.97
N ASP A 133 -13.78 3.01 -8.09
CA ASP A 133 -15.04 2.35 -8.40
C ASP A 133 -15.99 3.25 -9.21
N PHE A 134 -16.01 4.54 -8.91
CA PHE A 134 -16.81 5.53 -9.65
C PHE A 134 -16.07 6.09 -10.86
N GLY A 135 -14.80 5.71 -11.05
CA GLY A 135 -13.98 6.14 -12.18
C GLY A 135 -13.69 7.64 -12.18
N ILE A 136 -13.63 8.28 -11.01
CA ILE A 136 -13.27 9.69 -10.84
C ILE A 136 -11.77 9.85 -11.08
N ARG A 137 -11.36 10.38 -12.22
CA ARG A 137 -9.95 10.49 -12.60
C ARG A 137 -9.37 11.85 -12.26
N SER A 138 -10.18 12.89 -12.31
CA SER A 138 -9.69 14.27 -12.25
C SER A 138 -10.42 15.11 -11.22
N ARG A 139 -9.77 16.20 -10.81
CA ARG A 139 -10.35 17.20 -9.89
C ARG A 139 -11.64 17.83 -10.44
N PRO A 140 -11.72 18.20 -11.74
CA PRO A 140 -12.98 18.71 -12.31
C PRO A 140 -14.11 17.66 -12.32
N GLU A 141 -13.80 16.39 -12.58
CA GLU A 141 -14.81 15.32 -12.51
C GLU A 141 -15.34 15.13 -11.09
N LEU A 142 -14.45 15.16 -10.09
CA LEU A 142 -14.85 15.13 -8.68
C LEU A 142 -15.71 16.34 -8.32
N GLY A 143 -15.30 17.54 -8.73
CA GLY A 143 -16.05 18.77 -8.51
C GLY A 143 -17.47 18.69 -9.08
N ALA A 144 -17.60 18.27 -10.34
CA ALA A 144 -18.88 18.08 -11.00
C ALA A 144 -19.76 17.05 -10.28
N PHE A 145 -19.19 15.90 -9.87
CA PHE A 145 -19.91 14.90 -9.11
C PHE A 145 -20.51 15.46 -7.81
N LEU A 146 -19.74 16.27 -7.07
CA LEU A 146 -20.17 16.89 -5.83
C LEU A 146 -21.17 18.05 -6.06
N ASP A 147 -21.00 18.82 -7.14
CA ASP A 147 -21.90 19.93 -7.52
C ASP A 147 -23.31 19.45 -7.88
N GLU A 148 -23.45 18.21 -8.37
CA GLU A 148 -24.75 17.57 -8.62
C GLU A 148 -25.47 17.16 -7.32
N GLY A 149 -24.84 17.35 -6.15
CA GLY A 149 -25.38 16.95 -4.85
C GLY A 149 -25.22 15.47 -4.55
N ASN A 150 -24.41 14.74 -5.33
CA ASN A 150 -24.07 13.37 -5.02
C ASN A 150 -23.15 13.32 -3.79
N LEU A 151 -23.36 12.31 -2.94
CA LEU A 151 -22.52 12.07 -1.76
C LEU A 151 -21.55 10.93 -2.07
N PRO A 152 -20.24 11.10 -1.81
CA PRO A 152 -19.30 9.99 -1.80
C PRO A 152 -19.77 8.90 -0.82
N PRO A 153 -19.56 7.62 -1.13
CA PRO A 153 -19.86 6.53 -0.20
C PRO A 153 -18.89 6.55 0.99
N GLY A 154 -19.34 5.98 2.13
CA GLY A 154 -18.54 5.87 3.35
C GLY A 154 -18.78 7.00 4.35
N ASP A 155 -17.96 7.02 5.40
CA ASP A 155 -18.12 7.93 6.55
C ASP A 155 -17.29 9.23 6.42
N VAL A 156 -16.69 9.48 5.26
CA VAL A 156 -15.93 10.71 4.98
C VAL A 156 -16.87 11.78 4.42
N ASP A 157 -16.91 12.94 5.08
CA ASP A 157 -17.76 14.06 4.66
C ASP A 157 -17.37 14.57 3.25
N ALA A 158 -18.36 14.85 2.40
CA ALA A 158 -18.16 15.40 1.06
C ALA A 158 -17.31 16.69 1.05
N SER A 159 -17.37 17.49 2.11
CA SER A 159 -16.55 18.68 2.30
C SER A 159 -15.05 18.38 2.39
N VAL A 160 -14.66 17.19 2.86
CA VAL A 160 -13.26 16.74 2.88
C VAL A 160 -12.77 16.46 1.47
N TYR A 161 -13.54 15.70 0.67
CA TYR A 161 -13.22 15.47 -0.74
C TYR A 161 -13.07 16.77 -1.51
N ARG A 162 -14.01 17.69 -1.31
CA ARG A 162 -13.99 19.01 -1.97
C ARG A 162 -12.79 19.84 -1.55
N SER A 163 -12.59 20.04 -0.26
CA SER A 163 -11.50 20.90 0.24
C SER A 163 -10.13 20.38 -0.18
N VAL A 164 -9.86 19.08 -0.05
CA VAL A 164 -8.54 18.50 -0.34
C VAL A 164 -8.28 18.32 -1.84
N PHE A 165 -9.25 17.81 -2.60
CA PHE A 165 -9.00 17.40 -4.00
C PHE A 165 -9.59 18.33 -5.05
N VAL A 166 -10.60 19.15 -4.71
CA VAL A 166 -11.22 20.08 -5.67
C VAL A 166 -10.67 21.49 -5.48
N ASP A 167 -10.79 22.03 -4.28
CA ASP A 167 -10.59 23.46 -4.03
C ASP A 167 -9.13 23.80 -3.72
N PHE A 168 -8.40 22.91 -3.05
CA PHE A 168 -6.97 23.09 -2.77
C PHE A 168 -6.15 23.18 -4.07
N ASP A 169 -5.21 24.14 -4.12
CA ASP A 169 -4.26 24.29 -5.21
C ASP A 169 -3.03 23.40 -4.98
N PRO A 170 -2.84 22.31 -5.77
CA PRO A 170 -1.71 21.40 -5.58
C PRO A 170 -0.36 22.09 -5.76
N ASP A 171 -0.27 23.17 -6.55
CA ASP A 171 1.01 23.82 -6.86
C ASP A 171 1.64 24.49 -5.63
N THR A 172 0.86 24.68 -4.56
CA THR A 172 1.37 25.10 -3.24
C THR A 172 2.28 24.06 -2.57
N LEU A 173 2.26 22.81 -3.04
CA LEU A 173 3.09 21.71 -2.52
C LEU A 173 4.43 21.55 -3.25
N LEU A 174 4.69 22.29 -4.33
CA LEU A 174 5.89 22.10 -5.17
C LEU A 174 7.20 22.18 -4.37
N ASP A 175 7.30 23.10 -3.41
CA ASP A 175 8.49 23.28 -2.56
C ASP A 175 8.65 22.21 -1.48
N GLN A 176 7.65 21.34 -1.31
CA GLN A 176 7.61 20.26 -0.32
C GLN A 176 7.90 18.88 -0.93
N LEU A 177 7.96 18.79 -2.27
CA LEU A 177 8.20 17.51 -2.95
C LEU A 177 9.62 17.00 -2.64
N PRO A 178 9.78 15.72 -2.28
CA PRO A 178 11.10 15.11 -2.02
C PRO A 178 11.97 14.98 -3.28
#